data_AF-A0A521T143-F1
#
_entry.id   AF-A0A521T143-F1
#
_cell.length_a   1.000
_cell.length_b   1.000
_cell.length_c   1.000
_cell.angle_alpha   90.00
_cell.angle_beta   90.00
_cell.angle_gamma   90.00
#
_symmetry.space_group_name_H-M   'P 1'
#
loop_
_entity.id
_entity.type
_entity.pdbx_description
1 polymer ?
#
loop_
_entity_poly.entity_id
_entity_poly.type
_entity_poly.pdbx_seq_one_letter_code
_entity_poly.pdbx_strand_id
1 'polypeptide(L)'
;MATQRRLLNSPLDAVYTPTACPISGGLGDMLRVVDLFCGAGGLSFGFELAGFKVVAAVDSDPVAGATYRLQNPNVPLFTEDVRNLKGKQLLEAAGGPVDLVIGGPSCQGFSTHGKRDANDPRNFLFKEFVRLVKEVRPSWVVMENVKGMLTYDRGRYRDEIHASFRRIGYRVESRVLRAADFGVPQFRERLFFIATNTDLPITFPAPTHCSPDVAPMLGLLPFVTVRDALGDLAAIGDEGESVEYSSAPTSEFQKFVRGNAPKRLSLHRARRVSDLAMSIITKVPEGSGIRAIPQAKLPARFRRMRRISTGALRKDCTTLYYRLSWAKPSYTITCYFTNVSSGPFVHPAENRSLTPREAARLQSFPDRYRFVDKQVQRQIGNAVPPLLARAVAQEIVAKFEMFDDQSSEKEAARPPSAITA
;
A
#
# COMPACT_ATOMS: atom_id res chain seq x y z
N MET A 1 11.56 14.51 34.15
CA MET A 1 12.96 14.22 33.74
C MET A 1 12.93 13.86 32.26
N ALA A 2 13.78 14.51 31.46
CA ALA A 2 13.73 14.48 30.00
C ALA A 2 13.81 13.05 29.44
N THR A 3 12.70 12.55 28.89
CA THR A 3 12.66 11.33 28.10
C THR A 3 13.58 11.52 26.90
N GLN A 4 14.64 10.70 26.82
CA GLN A 4 15.51 10.62 25.66
C GLN A 4 14.65 10.33 24.42
N ARG A 5 14.30 11.38 23.66
CA ARG A 5 13.95 11.25 22.26
C ARG A 5 15.09 10.48 21.61
N ARG A 6 14.88 9.21 21.28
CA ARG A 6 15.75 8.50 20.34
C ARG A 6 15.77 9.33 19.07
N LEU A 7 16.88 10.02 18.87
CA LEU A 7 17.20 10.70 17.62
C LEU A 7 17.12 9.62 16.53
N LEU A 8 16.05 9.63 15.73
CA LEU A 8 16.07 8.96 14.44
C LEU A 8 17.16 9.67 13.64
N ASN A 9 18.26 8.97 13.40
CA ASN A 9 19.42 9.49 12.68
C ASN A 9 19.01 9.73 11.22
N SER A 10 18.86 11.00 10.81
CA SER A 10 18.46 11.42 9.45
C SER A 10 17.00 11.13 9.03
N PRO A 11 16.41 11.97 8.14
CA PRO A 11 15.08 11.75 7.55
C PRO A 11 14.91 10.39 6.83
N LEU A 12 16.01 9.76 6.41
CA LEU A 12 16.00 8.48 5.71
C LEU A 12 15.74 7.30 6.66
N ASP A 13 16.30 7.31 7.86
CA ASP A 13 16.07 6.24 8.85
C ASP A 13 14.61 6.21 9.31
N ALA A 14 13.97 7.38 9.40
CA ALA A 14 12.55 7.49 9.73
C ALA A 14 11.63 6.78 8.70
N VAL A 15 12.10 6.67 7.45
CA VAL A 15 11.35 6.07 6.33
C VAL A 15 11.66 4.59 6.16
N TYR A 16 12.93 4.19 6.24
CA TYR A 16 13.36 2.85 5.82
C TYR A 16 13.74 1.89 6.95
N THR A 17 14.10 2.39 8.13
CA THR A 17 14.54 1.54 9.24
C THR A 17 13.33 1.04 10.02
N PRO A 18 13.11 -0.28 10.19
CA PRO A 18 12.03 -0.78 11.03
C PRO A 18 12.12 -0.17 12.44
N THR A 19 11.00 0.32 12.97
CA THR A 19 10.99 0.89 14.31
C THR A 19 10.91 -0.23 15.35
N ALA A 20 11.75 -0.16 16.39
CA ALA A 20 11.55 -0.98 17.59
C ALA A 20 10.20 -0.62 18.23
N CYS A 21 9.63 -1.55 19.01
CA CYS A 21 8.36 -1.33 19.71
C CYS A 21 8.42 0.01 20.50
N PRO A 22 7.49 0.94 20.26
CA PRO A 22 7.55 2.32 20.76
C PRO A 22 7.27 2.47 22.26
N ILE A 23 6.58 1.50 22.87
CA ILE A 23 6.14 1.60 24.26
C ILE A 23 7.29 1.23 25.21
N SER A 24 7.82 2.23 25.93
CA SER A 24 8.85 2.07 26.97
C SER A 24 8.25 1.76 28.34
N GLY A 25 7.45 0.69 28.42
CA GLY A 25 6.98 0.07 29.66
C GLY A 25 7.39 -1.40 29.68
N GLY A 26 7.94 -1.87 30.81
CA GLY A 26 8.60 -3.18 30.92
C GLY A 26 7.82 -4.37 30.33
N LEU A 27 8.55 -5.32 29.73
CA LEU A 27 8.07 -6.62 29.24
C LEU A 27 6.63 -6.62 28.64
N GLY A 28 6.50 -6.18 27.38
CA GLY A 28 6.07 -7.16 26.38
C GLY A 28 4.63 -7.16 25.83
N ASP A 29 3.96 -6.04 25.58
CA ASP A 29 2.82 -6.09 24.64
C ASP A 29 2.96 -5.09 23.48
N MET A 30 3.43 -5.60 22.35
CA MET A 30 3.35 -4.93 21.05
C MET A 30 1.87 -4.64 20.73
N LEU A 31 1.57 -3.44 20.23
CA LEU A 31 0.22 -3.06 19.80
C LEU A 31 -0.38 -4.10 18.84
N ARG A 32 -1.55 -4.61 19.19
CA ARG A 32 -2.15 -5.80 18.62
C ARG A 32 -3.16 -5.41 17.54
N VAL A 33 -2.92 -5.86 16.31
CA VAL A 33 -3.74 -5.49 15.15
C VAL A 33 -4.42 -6.69 14.51
N VAL A 34 -5.67 -6.50 14.11
CA VAL A 34 -6.41 -7.44 13.25
C VAL A 34 -6.52 -6.85 11.85
N ASP A 35 -6.12 -7.59 10.81
CA ASP A 35 -6.26 -7.18 9.40
C ASP A 35 -7.44 -7.90 8.73
N LEU A 36 -8.48 -7.13 8.41
CA LEU A 36 -9.63 -7.59 7.64
C LEU A 36 -9.40 -7.31 6.15
N PHE A 37 -9.65 -8.30 5.29
CA PHE A 37 -9.33 -8.21 3.85
C PHE A 37 -7.83 -8.06 3.59
N CYS A 38 -7.01 -8.88 4.28
CA CYS A 38 -5.56 -8.71 4.32
C CYS A 38 -4.87 -8.92 2.95
N GLY A 39 -5.53 -9.60 2.02
CA GLY A 39 -4.99 -9.94 0.71
C GLY A 39 -3.63 -10.61 0.82
N ALA A 40 -2.67 -10.12 0.04
CA ALA A 40 -1.30 -10.60 0.08
C ALA A 40 -0.46 -10.03 1.25
N GLY A 41 -1.05 -9.20 2.13
CA GLY A 41 -0.42 -8.70 3.35
C GLY A 41 0.32 -7.37 3.25
N GLY A 42 0.12 -6.58 2.17
CA GLY A 42 0.82 -5.30 2.02
C GLY A 42 0.48 -4.26 3.10
N LEU A 43 -0.78 -4.24 3.55
CA LEU A 43 -1.22 -3.37 4.65
C LEU A 43 -0.65 -3.87 5.99
N SER A 44 -0.89 -5.15 6.37
CA SER A 44 -0.24 -5.80 7.52
C SER A 44 1.26 -5.52 7.61
N PHE A 45 2.00 -5.78 6.53
CA PHE A 45 3.44 -5.65 6.54
C PHE A 45 3.90 -4.21 6.80
N GLY A 46 3.17 -3.21 6.31
CA GLY A 46 3.45 -1.81 6.66
C GLY A 46 3.26 -1.50 8.14
N PHE A 47 2.21 -2.06 8.77
CA PHE A 47 1.98 -1.93 10.20
C PHE A 47 3.03 -2.68 11.04
N GLU A 48 3.46 -3.87 10.60
CA GLU A 48 4.57 -4.61 11.22
C GLU A 48 5.88 -3.81 11.17
N LEU A 49 6.17 -3.14 10.05
CA LEU A 49 7.35 -2.25 9.94
C LEU A 49 7.31 -1.07 10.92
N ALA A 50 6.11 -0.65 11.36
CA ALA A 50 5.92 0.38 12.37
C ALA A 50 5.93 -0.17 13.81
N GLY A 51 6.04 -1.49 14.00
CA GLY A 51 6.12 -2.14 15.32
C GLY A 51 4.80 -2.72 15.84
N PHE A 52 3.75 -2.80 15.02
CA PHE A 52 2.53 -3.54 15.41
C PHE A 52 2.73 -5.05 15.29
N LYS A 53 1.99 -5.81 16.10
CA LYS A 53 1.89 -7.27 16.02
C LYS A 53 0.54 -7.65 15.42
N VAL A 54 0.55 -8.26 14.24
CA VAL A 54 -0.68 -8.80 13.66
C VAL A 54 -1.08 -10.06 14.43
N VAL A 55 -2.27 -10.04 15.03
CA VAL A 55 -2.76 -11.12 15.90
C VAL A 55 -3.86 -11.97 15.27
N ALA A 56 -4.53 -11.46 14.24
CA ALA A 56 -5.40 -12.24 13.37
C ALA A 56 -5.53 -11.56 12.01
N ALA A 57 -5.78 -12.35 10.97
CA ALA A 57 -6.02 -11.85 9.62
C ALA A 57 -7.20 -12.58 8.95
N VAL A 58 -7.87 -11.90 8.03
CA VAL A 58 -9.02 -12.45 7.29
C VAL A 58 -8.89 -12.11 5.81
N ASP A 59 -9.04 -13.11 4.93
CA ASP A 59 -9.27 -12.88 3.50
C ASP A 59 -10.02 -14.06 2.88
N SER A 60 -10.96 -13.80 1.98
CA SER A 60 -11.73 -14.87 1.32
C SER A 60 -11.02 -15.49 0.11
N ASP A 61 -9.93 -14.89 -0.36
CA ASP A 61 -9.12 -15.42 -1.46
C ASP A 61 -8.04 -16.39 -0.94
N PRO A 62 -8.19 -17.71 -1.16
CA PRO A 62 -7.22 -18.69 -0.66
C PRO A 62 -5.82 -18.53 -1.28
N VAL A 63 -5.71 -17.93 -2.46
CA VAL A 63 -4.42 -17.71 -3.13
C VAL A 63 -3.67 -16.56 -2.46
N ALA A 64 -4.38 -15.45 -2.19
CA ALA A 64 -3.81 -14.32 -1.45
C ALA A 64 -3.47 -14.73 -0.01
N GLY A 65 -4.36 -15.47 0.64
CA GLY A 65 -4.12 -16.02 1.98
C GLY A 65 -2.93 -16.99 2.04
N ALA A 66 -2.71 -17.81 1.00
CA ALA A 66 -1.51 -18.64 0.92
C ALA A 66 -0.23 -17.81 0.84
N THR A 67 -0.23 -16.70 0.09
CA THR A 67 0.87 -15.73 0.11
C THR A 67 1.07 -15.14 1.50
N TYR A 68 0.01 -14.64 2.13
CA TYR A 68 0.06 -14.06 3.48
C TYR A 68 0.75 -15.00 4.49
N ARG A 69 0.40 -16.29 4.49
CA ARG A 69 1.01 -17.30 5.38
C ARG A 69 2.51 -17.50 5.16
N LEU A 70 3.06 -17.21 3.98
CA LEU A 70 4.50 -17.31 3.74
C LEU A 70 5.31 -16.26 4.52
N GLN A 71 4.69 -15.15 4.91
CA GLN A 71 5.29 -14.12 5.76
C GLN A 71 4.88 -14.31 7.22
N ASN A 72 3.64 -14.73 7.43
CA ASN A 72 2.97 -14.76 8.73
C ASN A 72 2.48 -16.16 9.10
N PRO A 73 3.39 -17.17 9.21
CA PRO A 73 2.99 -18.57 9.42
C PRO A 73 2.29 -18.81 10.76
N ASN A 74 2.56 -17.96 11.75
CA ASN A 74 2.03 -18.08 13.11
C ASN A 74 0.80 -17.19 13.36
N VAL A 75 0.40 -16.36 12.38
CA VAL A 75 -0.80 -15.52 12.52
C VAL A 75 -2.02 -16.34 12.15
N PRO A 76 -3.04 -16.45 13.03
CA PRO A 76 -4.32 -17.05 12.68
C PRO A 76 -4.94 -16.36 11.46
N LEU A 77 -5.05 -17.10 10.36
CA LEU A 77 -5.63 -16.61 9.12
C LEU A 77 -6.95 -17.33 8.83
N PHE A 78 -8.04 -16.57 8.87
CA PHE A 78 -9.36 -17.02 8.43
C PHE A 78 -9.49 -16.87 6.92
N THR A 79 -9.50 -18.00 6.21
CA THR A 79 -9.78 -18.02 4.76
C THR A 79 -11.29 -18.11 4.53
N GLU A 80 -12.01 -17.04 4.84
CA GLU A 80 -13.48 -17.04 4.99
C GLU A 80 -14.06 -15.68 4.54
N ASP A 81 -15.34 -15.67 4.17
CA ASP A 81 -16.05 -14.41 3.98
C ASP A 81 -16.35 -13.74 5.33
N VAL A 82 -16.04 -12.44 5.45
CA VAL A 82 -16.27 -11.68 6.69
C VAL A 82 -17.73 -11.71 7.17
N ARG A 83 -18.70 -11.94 6.28
CA ARG A 83 -20.13 -12.10 6.61
C ARG A 83 -20.39 -13.29 7.53
N ASN A 84 -19.55 -14.31 7.45
CA ASN A 84 -19.66 -15.54 8.25
C ASN A 84 -18.90 -15.43 9.59
N LEU A 85 -18.12 -14.38 9.79
CA LEU A 85 -17.31 -14.18 10.99
C LEU A 85 -17.99 -13.29 12.04
N LYS A 86 -17.71 -13.58 13.30
CA LYS A 86 -18.07 -12.78 14.47
C LYS A 86 -16.83 -12.24 15.16
N GLY A 87 -16.93 -11.06 15.78
CA GLY A 87 -15.84 -10.44 16.52
C GLY A 87 -15.30 -11.31 17.65
N LYS A 88 -16.16 -12.14 18.29
CA LYS A 88 -15.73 -13.13 19.28
C LYS A 88 -14.67 -14.09 18.73
N GLN A 89 -14.84 -14.60 17.51
CA GLN A 89 -13.87 -15.51 16.87
C GLN A 89 -12.53 -14.79 16.61
N LEU A 90 -12.58 -13.50 16.26
CA LEU A 90 -11.37 -12.70 16.05
C LEU A 90 -10.64 -12.44 17.38
N LEU A 91 -11.37 -12.16 18.46
CA LEU A 91 -10.81 -11.96 19.80
C LEU A 91 -10.20 -13.26 20.37
N GLU A 92 -10.88 -14.39 20.17
CA GLU A 92 -10.37 -15.72 20.54
C GLU A 92 -9.08 -16.05 19.78
N ALA A 93 -9.05 -15.84 18.46
CA ALA A 93 -7.86 -16.06 17.65
C ALA A 93 -6.73 -15.09 18.01
N ALA A 94 -7.05 -13.83 18.31
CA ALA A 94 -6.06 -12.88 18.79
C ALA A 94 -5.43 -13.35 20.11
N GLY A 95 -6.20 -14.03 20.97
CA GLY A 95 -5.74 -14.46 22.29
C GLY A 95 -5.62 -13.30 23.29
N GLY A 96 -6.48 -12.29 23.16
CA GLY A 96 -6.45 -11.10 24.01
C GLY A 96 -7.10 -9.86 23.37
N PRO A 97 -6.97 -8.69 24.00
CA PRO A 97 -7.50 -7.44 23.47
C PRO A 97 -6.89 -7.07 22.11
N VAL A 98 -7.61 -6.27 21.34
CA VAL A 98 -7.19 -5.79 20.03
C VAL A 98 -7.18 -4.27 20.06
N ASP A 99 -6.01 -3.67 19.83
CA ASP A 99 -5.81 -2.22 19.90
C ASP A 99 -6.26 -1.54 18.60
N LEU A 100 -6.13 -2.27 17.48
CA LEU A 100 -6.34 -1.73 16.15
C LEU A 100 -7.02 -2.76 15.23
N VAL A 101 -7.99 -2.30 14.44
CA VAL A 101 -8.50 -3.04 13.27
C VAL A 101 -8.11 -2.29 12.00
N ILE A 102 -7.45 -2.97 11.07
CA ILE A 102 -7.11 -2.44 9.75
C ILE A 102 -7.84 -3.22 8.65
N GLY A 103 -7.96 -2.64 7.46
CA GLY A 103 -8.42 -3.40 6.30
C GLY A 103 -8.80 -2.58 5.09
N GLY A 104 -8.90 -3.24 3.94
CA GLY A 104 -9.31 -2.64 2.66
C GLY A 104 -10.53 -3.34 2.07
N PRO A 105 -11.76 -3.05 2.53
CA PRO A 105 -12.97 -3.70 2.02
C PRO A 105 -13.09 -3.54 0.51
N SER A 106 -13.34 -4.66 -0.18
CA SER A 106 -13.27 -4.68 -1.64
C SER A 106 -14.26 -3.70 -2.26
N CYS A 107 -13.76 -2.91 -3.21
CA CYS A 107 -14.47 -1.77 -3.79
C CYS A 107 -14.63 -1.97 -5.31
N GLN A 108 -14.85 -3.23 -5.75
CA GLN A 108 -14.73 -3.61 -7.16
C GLN A 108 -15.75 -2.91 -8.07
N GLY A 109 -16.96 -2.61 -7.56
CA GLY A 109 -17.97 -1.82 -8.26
C GLY A 109 -17.62 -0.34 -8.46
N PHE A 110 -16.55 0.17 -7.86
CA PHE A 110 -16.17 1.58 -7.93
C PHE A 110 -14.88 1.85 -8.71
N SER A 111 -14.13 0.81 -9.01
CA SER A 111 -12.84 0.94 -9.69
C SER A 111 -13.01 1.43 -11.13
N THR A 112 -12.14 2.33 -11.59
CA THR A 112 -12.13 2.82 -12.98
C THR A 112 -11.85 1.72 -14.00
N HIS A 113 -11.25 0.61 -13.56
CA HIS A 113 -10.90 -0.56 -14.37
C HIS A 113 -11.92 -1.71 -14.21
N GLY A 114 -12.90 -1.59 -13.31
CA GLY A 114 -13.96 -2.58 -13.09
C GLY A 114 -15.23 -2.26 -13.88
N LYS A 115 -16.27 -3.08 -13.70
CA LYS A 115 -17.56 -2.96 -14.43
C LYS A 115 -18.39 -1.73 -14.05
N ARG A 116 -18.01 -0.99 -13.00
CA ARG A 116 -18.77 0.13 -12.43
C ARG A 116 -20.24 -0.22 -12.16
N ASP A 117 -20.46 -1.30 -11.42
CA ASP A 117 -21.78 -1.77 -11.05
C ASP A 117 -22.14 -1.30 -9.63
N ALA A 118 -23.18 -0.47 -9.53
CA ALA A 118 -23.67 0.08 -8.27
C ALA A 118 -24.31 -0.97 -7.35
N ASN A 119 -24.86 -2.04 -7.95
CA ASN A 119 -25.55 -3.11 -7.23
C ASN A 119 -24.63 -4.26 -6.83
N ASP A 120 -23.33 -4.16 -7.11
CA ASP A 120 -22.36 -5.18 -6.71
C ASP A 120 -22.40 -5.34 -5.18
N PRO A 121 -22.76 -6.53 -4.66
CA PRO A 121 -22.90 -6.75 -3.22
C PRO A 121 -21.58 -6.47 -2.46
N ARG A 122 -20.45 -6.54 -3.16
CA ARG A 122 -19.13 -6.23 -2.60
C ARG A 122 -19.00 -4.76 -2.20
N ASN A 123 -19.77 -3.87 -2.83
CA ASN A 123 -19.79 -2.45 -2.49
C ASN A 123 -20.28 -2.17 -1.06
N PHE A 124 -20.92 -3.16 -0.42
CA PHE A 124 -21.45 -3.04 0.94
C PHE A 124 -20.60 -3.79 1.98
N LEU A 125 -19.46 -4.37 1.59
CA LEU A 125 -18.55 -5.06 2.54
C LEU A 125 -17.97 -4.12 3.60
N PHE A 126 -17.95 -2.80 3.37
CA PHE A 126 -17.60 -1.84 4.43
C PHE A 126 -18.59 -1.89 5.61
N LYS A 127 -19.86 -2.28 5.39
CA LYS A 127 -20.83 -2.45 6.49
C LYS A 127 -20.45 -3.63 7.38
N GLU A 128 -19.96 -4.72 6.79
CA GLU A 128 -19.44 -5.87 7.53
C GLU A 128 -18.13 -5.53 8.26
N PHE A 129 -17.26 -4.72 7.64
CA PHE A 129 -16.09 -4.16 8.32
C PHE A 129 -16.51 -3.37 9.57
N VAL A 130 -17.46 -2.44 9.45
CA VAL A 130 -17.97 -1.65 10.59
C VAL A 130 -18.67 -2.52 11.63
N ARG A 131 -19.41 -3.57 11.21
CA ARG A 131 -20.00 -4.56 12.11
C ARG A 131 -18.92 -5.24 12.96
N LEU A 132 -17.86 -5.74 12.33
CA LEU A 132 -16.76 -6.39 13.05
C LEU A 132 -16.02 -5.41 13.96
N VAL A 133 -15.83 -4.15 13.56
CA VAL A 133 -15.30 -3.09 14.45
C VAL A 133 -16.20 -2.89 15.67
N LYS A 134 -17.53 -2.86 15.50
CA LYS A 134 -18.49 -2.74 16.61
C LYS A 134 -18.39 -3.92 17.59
N GLU A 135 -18.15 -5.13 17.07
CA GLU A 135 -18.05 -6.35 17.87
C GLU A 135 -16.68 -6.49 18.57
N VAL A 136 -15.58 -6.11 17.91
CA VAL A 136 -14.20 -6.18 18.44
C VAL A 136 -13.87 -5.00 19.36
N ARG A 137 -14.44 -3.82 19.10
CA ARG A 137 -14.23 -2.56 19.86
C ARG A 137 -12.76 -2.12 20.02
N PRO A 138 -11.96 -2.02 18.95
CA PRO A 138 -10.58 -1.55 19.04
C PRO A 138 -10.50 -0.04 19.36
N SER A 139 -9.40 0.43 19.95
CA SER A 139 -9.18 1.86 20.22
C SER A 139 -9.05 2.68 18.95
N TRP A 140 -8.45 2.09 17.91
CA TRP A 140 -8.23 2.72 16.61
C TRP A 140 -8.68 1.82 15.46
N VAL A 141 -8.98 2.44 14.33
CA VAL A 141 -9.35 1.75 13.09
C VAL A 141 -8.73 2.45 11.90
N VAL A 142 -8.18 1.69 10.96
CA VAL A 142 -7.71 2.21 9.67
C VAL A 142 -8.37 1.44 8.54
N MET A 143 -9.22 2.12 7.78
CA MET A 143 -9.85 1.54 6.59
C MET A 143 -9.26 2.17 5.33
N GLU A 144 -8.67 1.37 4.46
CA GLU A 144 -8.13 1.79 3.17
C GLU A 144 -9.17 1.63 2.06
N ASN A 145 -9.11 2.53 1.07
CA ASN A 145 -9.83 2.36 -0.18
C ASN A 145 -9.27 3.16 -1.37
N VAL A 146 -9.86 2.95 -2.56
CA VAL A 146 -9.50 3.66 -3.79
C VAL A 146 -10.01 5.10 -3.82
N LYS A 147 -9.20 6.04 -4.34
CA LYS A 147 -9.57 7.46 -4.50
C LYS A 147 -10.90 7.67 -5.25
N GLY A 148 -11.21 6.80 -6.22
CA GLY A 148 -12.44 6.88 -7.01
C GLY A 148 -13.73 6.84 -6.19
N MET A 149 -13.68 6.29 -4.97
CA MET A 149 -14.80 6.26 -4.03
C MET A 149 -15.31 7.67 -3.69
N LEU A 150 -14.44 8.69 -3.65
CA LEU A 150 -14.82 10.06 -3.29
C LEU A 150 -15.84 10.68 -4.25
N THR A 151 -15.75 10.31 -5.53
CA THR A 151 -16.57 10.90 -6.60
C THR A 151 -17.74 10.00 -7.00
N TYR A 152 -17.74 8.75 -6.56
CA TYR A 152 -18.78 7.80 -6.93
C TYR A 152 -20.09 8.11 -6.21
N ASP A 153 -21.20 8.03 -6.94
CA ASP A 153 -22.55 8.36 -6.44
C ASP A 153 -22.58 9.71 -5.69
N ARG A 154 -21.87 10.71 -6.24
CA ARG A 154 -21.74 12.06 -5.67
C ARG A 154 -21.18 12.11 -4.25
N GLY A 155 -20.36 11.11 -3.87
CA GLY A 155 -19.72 11.05 -2.55
C GLY A 155 -20.54 10.32 -1.48
N ARG A 156 -21.73 9.81 -1.81
CA ARG A 156 -22.65 9.14 -0.86
C ARG A 156 -21.97 8.02 -0.07
N TYR A 157 -21.10 7.23 -0.71
CA TYR A 157 -20.42 6.12 -0.03
C TYR A 157 -19.44 6.58 1.04
N ARG A 158 -18.69 7.66 0.79
CA ARG A 158 -17.83 8.27 1.81
C ARG A 158 -18.69 8.69 3.00
N ASP A 159 -19.79 9.38 2.73
CA ASP A 159 -20.65 9.92 3.78
C ASP A 159 -21.34 8.80 4.59
N GLU A 160 -21.73 7.71 3.94
CA GLU A 160 -22.29 6.52 4.60
C GLU A 160 -21.25 5.78 5.46
N ILE A 161 -19.99 5.71 5.04
CA ILE A 161 -18.89 5.18 5.87
C ILE A 161 -18.73 6.06 7.12
N HIS A 162 -18.69 7.39 6.96
CA HIS A 162 -18.61 8.33 8.07
C HIS A 162 -19.78 8.15 9.05
N ALA A 163 -21.00 8.09 8.52
CA ALA A 163 -22.20 7.86 9.32
C ALA A 163 -22.18 6.51 10.05
N SER A 164 -21.67 5.46 9.40
CA SER A 164 -21.60 4.11 9.98
C SER A 164 -20.66 4.04 11.18
N PHE A 165 -19.47 4.66 11.10
CA PHE A 165 -18.56 4.75 12.25
C PHE A 165 -19.15 5.60 13.39
N ARG A 166 -19.76 6.75 13.08
CA ARG A 166 -20.40 7.61 14.10
C ARG A 166 -21.51 6.87 14.84
N ARG A 167 -22.32 6.06 14.14
CA ARG A 167 -23.40 5.26 14.72
C ARG A 167 -22.92 4.22 15.73
N ILE A 168 -21.67 3.75 15.60
CA ILE A 168 -21.07 2.80 16.54
C ILE A 168 -20.20 3.48 17.61
N GLY A 169 -20.23 4.82 17.69
CA GLY A 169 -19.53 5.61 18.71
C GLY A 169 -18.09 5.97 18.36
N TYR A 170 -17.71 5.95 17.08
CA TYR A 170 -16.36 6.34 16.64
C TYR A 170 -16.39 7.71 15.96
N ARG A 171 -15.40 8.55 16.29
CA ARG A 171 -15.02 9.71 15.46
C ARG A 171 -14.22 9.20 14.27
N VAL A 172 -14.37 9.84 13.12
CA VAL A 172 -13.72 9.40 11.87
C VAL A 172 -13.39 10.59 10.99
N GLU A 173 -12.20 10.56 10.40
CA GLU A 173 -11.76 11.46 9.34
C GLU A 173 -11.24 10.66 8.15
N SER A 174 -11.19 11.29 6.98
CA SER A 174 -10.69 10.63 5.77
C SER A 174 -9.83 11.55 4.91
N ARG A 175 -8.70 11.04 4.40
CA ARG A 175 -7.76 11.79 3.56
C ARG A 175 -7.23 10.95 2.41
N VAL A 176 -7.00 11.59 1.27
CA VAL A 176 -6.25 10.97 0.16
C VAL A 176 -4.77 11.17 0.39
N LEU A 177 -4.01 10.07 0.38
CA LEU A 177 -2.57 10.05 0.49
C LEU A 177 -1.97 9.53 -0.81
N ARG A 178 -0.85 10.11 -1.25
CA ARG A 178 -0.11 9.69 -2.44
C ARG A 178 1.16 8.96 -2.02
N ALA A 179 1.32 7.71 -2.46
CA ALA A 179 2.42 6.84 -2.07
C ALA A 179 3.82 7.46 -2.32
N ALA A 180 3.98 8.21 -3.41
CA ALA A 180 5.22 8.92 -3.73
C ALA A 180 5.67 9.90 -2.64
N ASP A 181 4.74 10.45 -1.86
CA ASP A 181 5.04 11.39 -0.78
C ASP A 181 5.68 10.70 0.43
N PHE A 182 5.72 9.36 0.45
CA PHE A 182 6.19 8.52 1.56
C PHE A 182 7.27 7.52 1.10
N GLY A 183 8.06 7.88 0.09
CA GLY A 183 9.21 7.08 -0.34
C GLY A 183 8.87 5.84 -1.18
N VAL A 184 7.63 5.70 -1.65
CA VAL A 184 7.26 4.67 -2.63
C VAL A 184 7.54 5.19 -4.04
N PRO A 185 8.23 4.45 -4.92
CA PRO A 185 8.57 4.89 -6.28
C PRO A 185 7.38 4.83 -7.25
N GLN A 186 6.21 5.32 -6.81
CA GLN A 186 4.94 5.18 -7.53
C GLN A 186 3.96 6.31 -7.21
N PHE A 187 3.40 6.94 -8.24
CA PHE A 187 2.24 7.84 -8.11
C PHE A 187 0.94 7.03 -7.98
N ARG A 188 0.67 6.57 -6.75
CA ARG A 188 -0.56 5.87 -6.36
C ARG A 188 -1.26 6.63 -5.26
N GLU A 189 -2.51 7.02 -5.50
CA GLU A 189 -3.35 7.67 -4.51
C GLU A 189 -4.31 6.67 -3.86
N ARG A 190 -4.47 6.77 -2.54
CA ARG A 190 -5.40 5.98 -1.73
C ARG A 190 -6.12 6.83 -0.70
N LEU A 191 -7.38 6.50 -0.47
CA LEU A 191 -8.23 7.11 0.54
C LEU A 191 -8.10 6.29 1.82
N PHE A 192 -7.72 6.94 2.90
CA PHE A 192 -7.69 6.32 4.22
C PHE A 192 -8.76 6.95 5.09
N PHE A 193 -9.52 6.13 5.80
CA PHE A 193 -10.35 6.53 6.92
C PHE A 193 -9.64 6.12 8.21
N ILE A 194 -9.44 7.07 9.11
CA ILE A 194 -8.93 6.80 10.45
C ILE A 194 -10.08 7.08 11.40
N ALA A 195 -10.41 6.11 12.24
CA ALA A 195 -11.47 6.23 13.23
C ALA A 195 -10.99 5.83 14.63
N THR A 196 -11.54 6.47 15.65
CA THR A 196 -11.22 6.18 17.06
C THR A 196 -12.43 6.42 17.96
N ASN A 197 -12.53 5.65 19.04
CA ASN A 197 -13.45 5.85 20.16
C ASN A 197 -12.76 6.52 21.37
N THR A 198 -11.51 6.97 21.21
CA THR A 198 -10.74 7.72 22.22
C THR A 198 -10.90 9.23 22.03
N ASP A 199 -10.47 10.01 23.02
CA ASP A 199 -10.47 11.48 22.97
C ASP A 199 -9.29 12.07 22.19
N LEU A 200 -8.30 11.25 21.81
CA LEU A 200 -7.12 11.69 21.07
C LEU A 200 -7.44 12.18 19.65
N PRO A 201 -6.72 13.19 19.14
CA PRO A 201 -7.00 13.76 17.82
C PRO A 201 -6.64 12.79 16.69
N ILE A 202 -7.45 12.81 15.63
CA ILE A 202 -7.17 12.08 14.39
C ILE A 202 -6.20 12.91 13.55
N THR A 203 -5.02 12.36 13.23
CA THR A 203 -4.03 12.99 12.34
C THR A 203 -3.67 12.06 11.18
N PHE A 204 -3.05 12.62 10.15
CA PHE A 204 -2.57 11.90 8.97
C PHE A 204 -1.10 12.26 8.73
N PRO A 205 -0.31 11.35 8.15
CA PRO A 205 1.13 11.54 8.04
C PRO A 205 1.45 12.71 7.12
N ALA A 206 2.43 13.51 7.52
CA ALA A 206 2.99 14.56 6.68
C ALA A 206 3.88 13.93 5.58
N PRO A 207 3.91 14.50 4.37
CA PRO A 207 4.83 14.08 3.31
C PRO A 207 6.29 14.08 3.78
N THR A 208 7.02 13.02 3.45
CA THR A 208 8.49 12.95 3.63
C THR A 208 9.24 13.20 2.33
N HIS A 209 8.55 13.04 1.19
CA HIS A 209 9.11 13.20 -0.15
C HIS A 209 8.29 14.17 -1.00
N CYS A 210 8.94 14.85 -1.94
CA CYS A 210 8.28 15.69 -2.95
C CYS A 210 9.06 15.78 -4.27
N SER A 211 8.63 16.65 -5.20
CA SER A 211 9.37 16.85 -6.46
C SER A 211 10.79 17.30 -6.16
N PRO A 212 11.81 16.80 -6.90
CA PRO A 212 13.20 17.20 -6.70
C PRO A 212 13.41 18.72 -6.74
N ASP A 213 12.64 19.43 -7.57
CA ASP A 213 12.75 20.89 -7.74
C ASP A 213 12.38 21.69 -6.48
N VAL A 214 11.56 21.11 -5.59
CA VAL A 214 11.06 21.79 -4.38
C VAL A 214 11.53 21.14 -3.07
N ALA A 215 12.13 19.94 -3.15
CA ALA A 215 12.58 19.18 -1.99
C ALA A 215 13.56 19.95 -1.08
N PRO A 216 14.60 20.62 -1.60
CA PRO A 216 15.51 21.42 -0.76
C PRO A 216 14.81 22.57 -0.03
N MET A 217 13.83 23.21 -0.67
CA MET A 217 13.10 24.35 -0.09
C MET A 217 12.15 23.93 1.04
N LEU A 218 11.63 22.70 1.00
CA LEU A 218 10.69 22.18 1.99
C LEU A 218 11.36 21.32 3.08
N GLY A 219 12.69 21.10 2.98
CA GLY A 219 13.39 20.18 3.88
C GLY A 219 12.92 18.72 3.73
N LEU A 220 12.40 18.36 2.56
CA LEU A 220 11.90 17.01 2.25
C LEU A 220 12.89 16.27 1.35
N LEU A 221 12.70 14.95 1.21
CA LEU A 221 13.47 14.13 0.29
C LEU A 221 12.94 14.25 -1.15
N PRO A 222 13.78 14.14 -2.18
CA PRO A 222 13.29 14.02 -3.56
C PRO A 222 12.56 12.68 -3.74
N PHE A 223 11.55 12.63 -4.60
CA PHE A 223 10.85 11.39 -4.90
C PHE A 223 11.81 10.25 -5.30
N VAL A 224 11.53 9.06 -4.78
CA VAL A 224 12.20 7.82 -5.19
C VAL A 224 11.82 7.50 -6.63
N THR A 225 12.82 7.30 -7.48
CA THR A 225 12.63 7.09 -8.91
C THR A 225 12.55 5.61 -9.29
N VAL A 226 12.15 5.31 -10.52
CA VAL A 226 12.26 3.94 -11.07
C VAL A 226 13.72 3.47 -11.09
N ARG A 227 14.70 4.37 -11.27
CA ARG A 227 16.13 4.03 -11.18
C ARG A 227 16.50 3.61 -9.77
N ASP A 228 16.07 4.38 -8.77
CA ASP A 228 16.29 4.04 -7.37
C ASP A 228 15.62 2.72 -6.98
N ALA A 229 14.58 2.29 -7.69
CA ALA A 229 13.87 1.05 -7.40
C ALA A 229 14.43 -0.17 -8.14
N LEU A 230 14.80 -0.05 -9.41
CA LEU A 230 15.06 -1.19 -10.30
C LEU A 230 16.49 -1.22 -10.88
N GLY A 231 17.29 -0.17 -10.67
CA GLY A 231 18.60 -0.01 -11.32
C GLY A 231 19.66 -1.08 -11.02
N ASP A 232 19.47 -1.88 -9.97
CA ASP A 232 20.33 -3.01 -9.57
C ASP A 232 19.79 -4.39 -9.98
N LEU A 233 18.66 -4.45 -10.70
CA LEU A 233 18.15 -5.69 -11.30
C LEU A 233 18.90 -6.00 -12.61
N ALA A 234 19.11 -7.28 -12.90
CA ALA A 234 19.68 -7.71 -14.17
C ALA A 234 18.71 -7.44 -15.33
N ALA A 235 19.26 -7.08 -16.49
CA ALA A 235 18.47 -7.15 -17.72
C ALA A 235 18.13 -8.62 -17.98
N ILE A 236 16.91 -8.90 -18.45
CA ILE A 236 16.47 -10.28 -18.72
C ILE A 236 16.48 -10.59 -20.21
N GLY A 237 16.54 -9.57 -21.07
CA GLY A 237 16.75 -9.73 -22.51
C GLY A 237 15.78 -10.72 -23.15
N ASP A 238 16.31 -11.53 -24.07
CA ASP A 238 15.55 -12.56 -24.78
C ASP A 238 15.27 -13.80 -23.91
N GLU A 239 16.08 -14.05 -22.88
CA GLU A 239 15.86 -15.14 -21.91
C GLU A 239 14.54 -14.94 -21.15
N GLY A 240 14.16 -13.68 -20.94
CA GLY A 240 12.86 -13.31 -20.37
C GLY A 240 12.74 -13.55 -18.87
N GLU A 241 13.81 -13.99 -18.21
CA GLU A 241 13.94 -14.09 -16.76
C GLU A 241 15.39 -13.93 -16.27
N SER A 242 15.56 -13.59 -14.99
CA SER A 242 16.84 -13.66 -14.30
C SER A 242 16.62 -13.92 -12.81
N VAL A 243 17.61 -14.53 -12.15
CA VAL A 243 17.63 -14.77 -10.71
C VAL A 243 18.74 -13.98 -10.01
N GLU A 244 19.40 -13.05 -10.71
CA GLU A 244 20.59 -12.36 -10.22
C GLU A 244 20.39 -10.84 -10.16
N TYR A 245 21.09 -10.21 -9.22
CA TYR A 245 21.26 -8.76 -9.19
C TYR A 245 22.39 -8.36 -10.13
N SER A 246 22.25 -7.24 -10.85
CA SER A 246 23.32 -6.73 -11.71
C SER A 246 24.42 -6.01 -10.92
N SER A 247 24.10 -5.50 -9.74
CA SER A 247 25.03 -4.75 -8.89
C SER A 247 24.65 -4.78 -7.41
N ALA A 248 25.52 -4.22 -6.56
CA ALA A 248 25.19 -3.90 -5.17
C ALA A 248 24.11 -2.79 -5.11
N PRO A 249 23.31 -2.71 -4.03
CA PRO A 249 22.32 -1.65 -3.89
C PRO A 249 23.00 -0.27 -3.84
N THR A 250 22.55 0.64 -4.70
CA THR A 250 23.10 2.00 -4.86
C THR A 250 22.23 3.08 -4.21
N SER A 251 20.92 2.86 -4.11
CA SER A 251 19.98 3.78 -3.47
C SER A 251 19.57 3.28 -2.07
N GLU A 252 19.10 4.18 -1.20
CA GLU A 252 18.51 3.80 0.09
C GLU A 252 17.28 2.91 -0.07
N PHE A 253 16.49 3.15 -1.12
CA PHE A 253 15.36 2.30 -1.45
C PHE A 253 15.80 0.88 -1.79
N GLN A 254 16.87 0.71 -2.58
CA GLN A 254 17.45 -0.61 -2.90
C GLN A 254 17.97 -1.30 -1.64
N LYS A 255 18.66 -0.57 -0.75
CA LYS A 255 19.10 -1.11 0.54
C LYS A 255 17.92 -1.61 1.37
N PHE A 256 16.83 -0.84 1.43
CA PHE A 256 15.60 -1.22 2.11
C PHE A 256 15.00 -2.50 1.52
N VAL A 257 14.71 -2.53 0.21
CA VAL A 257 14.06 -3.70 -0.39
C VAL A 257 14.97 -4.93 -0.36
N ARG A 258 16.29 -4.76 -0.41
CA ARG A 258 17.25 -5.87 -0.29
C ARG A 258 17.61 -6.26 1.14
N GLY A 259 17.05 -5.59 2.14
CA GLY A 259 17.22 -5.96 3.55
C GLY A 259 16.79 -7.40 3.80
N ASN A 260 17.73 -8.25 4.22
CA ASN A 260 17.55 -9.70 4.40
C ASN A 260 17.02 -10.42 3.15
N ALA A 261 17.34 -9.92 1.96
CA ALA A 261 16.95 -10.56 0.70
C ALA A 261 17.67 -11.89 0.47
N PRO A 262 17.02 -12.85 -0.21
CA PRO A 262 17.70 -14.05 -0.66
C PRO A 262 18.82 -13.72 -1.64
N LYS A 263 19.83 -14.60 -1.74
CA LYS A 263 20.92 -14.46 -2.72
C LYS A 263 20.41 -14.47 -4.17
N ARG A 264 19.33 -15.21 -4.42
CA ARG A 264 18.69 -15.34 -5.74
C ARG A 264 17.35 -14.61 -5.76
N LEU A 265 17.12 -13.80 -6.79
CA LEU A 265 15.86 -13.15 -7.06
C LEU A 265 14.77 -14.17 -7.38
N SER A 266 13.55 -13.85 -6.97
CA SER A 266 12.33 -14.54 -7.37
C SER A 266 11.45 -13.60 -8.19
N LEU A 267 10.63 -14.19 -9.07
CA LEU A 267 9.59 -13.49 -9.85
C LEU A 267 10.11 -12.40 -10.80
N HIS A 268 11.41 -12.41 -11.12
CA HIS A 268 11.99 -11.52 -12.12
C HIS A 268 11.95 -12.16 -13.50
N ARG A 269 10.72 -12.31 -13.99
CA ARG A 269 10.38 -12.94 -15.28
C ARG A 269 9.30 -12.11 -15.96
N ALA A 270 9.50 -11.80 -17.24
CA ALA A 270 8.52 -11.07 -18.02
C ALA A 270 7.55 -12.00 -18.76
N ARG A 271 6.37 -11.47 -19.04
CA ARG A 271 5.41 -12.13 -19.93
C ARG A 271 5.80 -11.87 -21.38
N ARG A 272 5.68 -12.89 -22.24
CA ARG A 272 5.79 -12.71 -23.69
C ARG A 272 4.83 -11.61 -24.17
N VAL A 273 5.38 -10.63 -24.85
CA VAL A 273 4.63 -9.56 -25.52
C VAL A 273 4.18 -10.06 -26.90
N SER A 274 2.95 -9.75 -27.31
CA SER A 274 2.47 -10.12 -28.64
C SER A 274 3.20 -9.33 -29.73
N ASP A 275 3.34 -9.90 -30.92
CA ASP A 275 4.10 -9.30 -32.03
C ASP A 275 3.57 -7.90 -32.38
N LEU A 276 2.25 -7.71 -32.32
CA LEU A 276 1.63 -6.41 -32.51
C LEU A 276 2.00 -5.41 -31.42
N ALA A 277 2.01 -5.82 -30.15
CA ALA A 277 2.47 -4.96 -29.06
C ALA A 277 3.97 -4.67 -29.17
N MET A 278 4.77 -5.65 -29.58
CA MET A 278 6.21 -5.52 -29.82
C MET A 278 6.51 -4.47 -30.90
N SER A 279 5.73 -4.50 -32.00
CA SER A 279 5.82 -3.53 -33.11
C SER A 279 5.54 -2.08 -32.69
N ILE A 280 4.91 -1.88 -31.52
CA ILE A 280 4.58 -0.58 -30.94
C ILE A 280 5.65 -0.16 -29.94
N ILE A 281 5.93 -0.98 -28.92
CA ILE A 281 6.81 -0.59 -27.79
C ILE A 281 8.25 -0.32 -28.24
N THR A 282 8.72 -0.99 -29.29
CA THR A 282 10.03 -0.74 -29.92
C THR A 282 10.16 0.70 -30.44
N LYS A 283 9.04 1.37 -30.70
CA LYS A 283 8.98 2.75 -31.20
C LYS A 283 8.63 3.78 -30.12
N VAL A 284 8.43 3.36 -28.87
CA VAL A 284 8.09 4.26 -27.75
C VAL A 284 9.37 4.68 -27.03
N PRO A 285 9.75 5.96 -27.05
CA PRO A 285 10.88 6.48 -26.26
C PRO A 285 10.63 6.40 -24.75
N GLU A 286 11.72 6.44 -23.97
CA GLU A 286 11.67 6.53 -22.50
C GLU A 286 10.80 7.72 -22.05
N GLY A 287 10.00 7.53 -20.99
CA GLY A 287 9.17 8.59 -20.43
C GLY A 287 8.02 9.05 -21.33
N SER A 288 7.65 8.24 -22.32
CA SER A 288 6.59 8.56 -23.28
C SER A 288 5.68 7.34 -23.53
N GLY A 289 4.59 7.53 -24.27
CA GLY A 289 3.68 6.44 -24.63
C GLY A 289 3.36 6.41 -26.11
N ILE A 290 2.32 5.66 -26.49
CA ILE A 290 1.89 5.50 -27.88
C ILE A 290 1.66 6.83 -28.62
N ARG A 291 1.47 7.93 -27.87
CA ARG A 291 1.29 9.27 -28.42
C ARG A 291 2.53 9.87 -29.08
N ALA A 292 3.71 9.47 -28.65
CA ALA A 292 4.98 9.91 -29.23
C ALA A 292 5.26 9.27 -30.60
N ILE A 293 4.58 8.18 -30.95
CA ILE A 293 4.75 7.51 -32.24
C ILE A 293 4.02 8.30 -33.34
N PRO A 294 4.70 8.65 -34.46
CA PRO A 294 4.06 9.27 -35.61
C PRO A 294 2.91 8.42 -36.18
N GLN A 295 1.81 9.06 -36.59
CA GLN A 295 0.59 8.36 -37.02
C GLN A 295 0.81 7.39 -38.20
N ALA A 296 1.67 7.76 -39.15
CA ALA A 296 2.03 6.90 -40.28
C ALA A 296 2.64 5.56 -39.84
N LYS A 297 3.38 5.55 -38.71
CA LYS A 297 4.08 4.38 -38.17
C LYS A 297 3.22 3.54 -37.19
N LEU A 298 1.99 3.99 -36.89
CA LEU A 298 1.05 3.26 -36.04
C LEU A 298 0.26 2.23 -36.84
N PRO A 299 -0.04 1.05 -36.25
CA PRO A 299 -0.97 0.08 -36.84
C PRO A 299 -2.36 0.68 -37.07
N ALA A 300 -3.07 0.22 -38.10
CA ALA A 300 -4.34 0.79 -38.57
C ALA A 300 -5.37 0.98 -37.43
N ARG A 301 -5.49 0.00 -36.52
CA ARG A 301 -6.42 0.07 -35.37
C ARG A 301 -6.14 1.23 -34.41
N PHE A 302 -4.87 1.67 -34.30
CA PHE A 302 -4.46 2.78 -33.43
C PHE A 302 -4.52 4.14 -34.12
N ARG A 303 -4.64 4.19 -35.46
CA ARG A 303 -4.79 5.44 -36.21
C ARG A 303 -6.13 6.14 -35.92
N ARG A 304 -7.18 5.37 -35.59
CA ARG A 304 -8.53 5.87 -35.25
C ARG A 304 -8.69 6.25 -33.78
N MET A 305 -7.83 5.73 -32.89
CA MET A 305 -7.97 5.81 -31.43
C MET A 305 -7.74 7.20 -30.82
N ARG A 306 -7.58 8.24 -31.65
CA ARG A 306 -7.16 9.55 -31.19
C ARG A 306 -8.27 10.59 -31.13
N ARG A 307 -9.42 10.48 -31.80
CA ARG A 307 -10.39 11.59 -31.84
C ARG A 307 -11.74 11.24 -31.20
N ILE A 308 -12.25 12.11 -30.33
CA ILE A 308 -13.67 12.11 -29.95
C ILE A 308 -14.51 12.73 -31.08
N SER A 309 -15.84 12.66 -30.99
CA SER A 309 -16.77 13.17 -32.02
C SER A 309 -16.51 14.63 -32.42
N THR A 310 -15.94 15.44 -31.52
CA THR A 310 -15.58 16.85 -31.75
C THR A 310 -14.23 17.05 -32.47
N GLY A 311 -13.56 15.99 -32.89
CA GLY A 311 -12.23 16.05 -33.53
C GLY A 311 -11.06 16.25 -32.56
N ALA A 312 -11.33 16.56 -31.28
CA ALA A 312 -10.32 16.71 -30.23
C ALA A 312 -9.67 15.38 -29.87
N LEU A 313 -8.43 15.45 -29.35
CA LEU A 313 -7.72 14.24 -28.93
C LEU A 313 -8.41 13.58 -27.72
N ARG A 314 -8.75 12.28 -27.82
CA ARG A 314 -9.27 11.46 -26.72
C ARG A 314 -8.29 11.55 -25.54
N LYS A 315 -8.72 11.93 -24.34
CA LYS A 315 -7.82 12.14 -23.17
C LYS A 315 -7.55 10.85 -22.37
N ASP A 316 -8.34 9.81 -22.59
CA ASP A 316 -8.38 8.52 -21.86
C ASP A 316 -7.26 7.51 -22.24
N CYS A 317 -6.60 7.66 -23.38
CA CYS A 317 -5.53 6.75 -23.83
C CYS A 317 -4.11 7.34 -23.75
N THR A 318 -3.81 8.24 -22.80
CA THR A 318 -2.48 8.89 -22.68
C THR A 318 -1.37 7.93 -22.24
N THR A 319 -1.69 6.96 -21.39
CA THR A 319 -0.71 6.08 -20.74
C THR A 319 -0.59 4.70 -21.37
N LEU A 320 -1.31 4.42 -22.46
CA LEU A 320 -1.20 3.13 -23.17
C LEU A 320 0.20 2.95 -23.76
N TYR A 321 0.77 1.77 -23.58
CA TYR A 321 2.13 1.42 -24.01
C TYR A 321 3.20 2.38 -23.48
N TYR A 322 2.94 3.05 -22.36
CA TYR A 322 3.88 4.03 -21.85
C TYR A 322 5.11 3.34 -21.25
N ARG A 323 6.28 3.78 -21.72
CA ARG A 323 7.61 3.39 -21.26
C ARG A 323 7.99 4.24 -20.08
N LEU A 324 8.20 3.58 -18.95
CA LEU A 324 8.59 4.25 -17.72
C LEU A 324 9.87 5.08 -17.93
N SER A 325 9.99 6.15 -17.15
CA SER A 325 11.17 7.00 -17.10
C SER A 325 12.02 6.58 -15.91
N TRP A 326 13.32 6.38 -16.12
CA TRP A 326 14.27 6.11 -15.03
C TRP A 326 14.28 7.22 -14.00
N ALA A 327 14.13 8.48 -14.44
CA ALA A 327 14.22 9.67 -13.59
C ALA A 327 12.93 10.04 -12.83
N LYS A 328 11.84 9.25 -12.93
CA LYS A 328 10.55 9.57 -12.31
C LYS A 328 10.00 8.36 -11.55
N PRO A 329 9.13 8.56 -10.54
CA PRO A 329 8.31 7.48 -10.01
C PRO A 329 7.46 6.82 -11.10
N SER A 330 7.10 5.56 -10.92
CA SER A 330 6.21 4.88 -11.84
C SER A 330 4.77 5.42 -11.72
N TYR A 331 3.95 5.17 -12.72
CA TYR A 331 2.50 5.27 -12.55
C TYR A 331 1.97 4.16 -11.65
N THR A 332 0.69 4.25 -11.28
CA THR A 332 0.03 3.24 -10.44
C THR A 332 0.18 1.82 -11.01
N ILE A 333 0.75 0.91 -10.22
CA ILE A 333 0.81 -0.51 -10.49
C ILE A 333 -0.60 -1.09 -10.31
N THR A 334 -1.14 -1.68 -11.37
CA THR A 334 -2.47 -2.29 -11.40
C THR A 334 -2.36 -3.81 -11.55
N CYS A 335 -3.46 -4.54 -11.40
CA CYS A 335 -3.49 -6.01 -11.59
C CYS A 335 -3.15 -6.47 -13.02
N TYR A 336 -2.96 -5.53 -13.95
CA TYR A 336 -2.63 -5.79 -15.35
C TYR A 336 -1.22 -5.28 -15.73
N PHE A 337 -0.34 -5.04 -14.76
CA PHE A 337 1.01 -4.51 -15.03
C PHE A 337 1.86 -5.38 -15.98
N THR A 338 1.52 -6.66 -16.19
CA THR A 338 2.21 -7.51 -17.16
C THR A 338 1.70 -7.34 -18.59
N ASN A 339 0.68 -6.53 -18.81
CA ASN A 339 0.10 -6.22 -20.11
C ASN A 339 0.41 -4.76 -20.52
N VAL A 340 1.37 -4.61 -21.43
CA VAL A 340 1.78 -3.29 -21.97
C VAL A 340 0.65 -2.53 -22.68
N SER A 341 -0.41 -3.23 -23.13
CA SER A 341 -1.54 -2.59 -23.80
C SER A 341 -2.61 -2.06 -22.85
N SER A 342 -2.48 -2.30 -21.53
CA SER A 342 -3.44 -1.80 -20.53
C SER A 342 -2.97 -0.58 -19.76
N GLY A 343 -1.76 -0.06 -20.05
CA GLY A 343 -1.27 1.12 -19.35
C GLY A 343 0.24 1.30 -19.40
N PRO A 344 0.79 2.05 -18.43
CA PRO A 344 2.17 2.52 -18.41
C PRO A 344 3.11 1.47 -17.81
N PHE A 345 3.21 0.32 -18.47
CA PHE A 345 3.89 -0.86 -17.92
C PHE A 345 5.03 -1.38 -18.80
N VAL A 346 5.57 -0.54 -19.68
CA VAL A 346 6.76 -0.90 -20.48
C VAL A 346 8.01 -0.55 -19.67
N HIS A 347 8.93 -1.51 -19.56
CA HIS A 347 10.22 -1.33 -18.86
C HIS A 347 11.00 -0.14 -19.44
N PRO A 348 11.71 0.67 -18.63
CA PRO A 348 12.39 1.87 -19.15
C PRO A 348 13.37 1.60 -20.30
N ALA A 349 14.09 0.48 -20.28
CA ALA A 349 15.13 0.18 -21.29
C ALA A 349 14.77 -0.98 -22.23
N GLU A 350 13.97 -1.95 -21.77
CA GLU A 350 13.73 -3.21 -22.50
C GLU A 350 12.35 -3.21 -23.17
N ASN A 351 12.21 -3.96 -24.28
CA ASN A 351 10.94 -4.08 -25.00
C ASN A 351 10.03 -5.14 -24.39
N ARG A 352 9.70 -4.98 -23.11
CA ARG A 352 8.90 -5.93 -22.32
C ARG A 352 7.98 -5.22 -21.33
N SER A 353 7.03 -5.97 -20.78
CA SER A 353 6.29 -5.52 -19.60
C SER A 353 7.15 -5.59 -18.34
N LEU A 354 6.67 -4.95 -17.27
CA LEU A 354 7.21 -5.14 -15.93
C LEU A 354 7.05 -6.60 -15.48
N THR A 355 8.10 -7.13 -14.86
CA THR A 355 8.10 -8.40 -14.13
C THR A 355 7.36 -8.24 -12.79
N PRO A 356 6.83 -9.32 -12.20
CA PRO A 356 6.24 -9.23 -10.87
C PRO A 356 7.23 -8.75 -9.79
N ARG A 357 8.52 -9.09 -9.87
CA ARG A 357 9.56 -8.55 -8.97
C ARG A 357 9.68 -7.02 -9.06
N GLU A 358 9.75 -6.48 -10.27
CA GLU A 358 9.80 -5.03 -10.48
C GLU A 358 8.53 -4.36 -9.95
N ALA A 359 7.36 -4.94 -10.23
CA ALA A 359 6.09 -4.42 -9.73
C ALA A 359 5.99 -4.48 -8.19
N ALA A 360 6.51 -5.54 -7.55
CA ALA A 360 6.57 -5.67 -6.10
C ALA A 360 7.46 -4.59 -5.49
N ARG A 361 8.64 -4.33 -6.06
CA ARG A 361 9.51 -3.22 -5.66
C ARG A 361 8.85 -1.86 -5.88
N LEU A 362 8.15 -1.65 -7.00
CA LEU A 362 7.43 -0.41 -7.24
C LEU A 362 6.24 -0.20 -6.28
N GLN A 363 5.75 -1.28 -5.67
CA GLN A 363 4.81 -1.26 -4.55
C GLN A 363 5.50 -1.22 -3.17
N SER A 364 6.83 -1.10 -3.08
CA SER A 364 7.63 -1.12 -1.84
C SER A 364 7.62 -2.44 -1.04
N PHE A 365 7.33 -3.56 -1.68
CA PHE A 365 7.60 -4.87 -1.07
C PHE A 365 9.10 -5.18 -1.10
N PRO A 366 9.66 -5.74 0.00
CA PRO A 366 11.05 -6.17 0.01
C PRO A 366 11.26 -7.42 -0.85
N ASP A 367 12.52 -7.66 -1.25
CA ASP A 367 12.92 -8.79 -2.07
C ASP A 367 12.75 -10.13 -1.36
N ARG A 368 12.81 -10.12 -0.01
CA ARG A 368 12.49 -11.29 0.82
C ARG A 368 11.01 -11.66 0.85
N TYR A 369 10.12 -10.75 0.44
CA TYR A 369 8.67 -11.03 0.41
C TYR A 369 8.38 -12.10 -0.64
N ARG A 370 7.72 -13.18 -0.20
CA ARG A 370 7.43 -14.34 -1.05
C ARG A 370 5.97 -14.27 -1.51
N PHE A 371 5.74 -14.48 -2.79
CA PHE A 371 4.38 -14.59 -3.32
C PHE A 371 4.17 -16.00 -3.87
N VAL A 372 2.98 -16.54 -3.69
CA VAL A 372 2.48 -17.63 -4.51
C VAL A 372 2.30 -17.09 -5.93
N ASP A 373 2.98 -17.70 -6.90
CA ASP A 373 3.04 -17.19 -8.29
C ASP A 373 1.64 -17.18 -8.97
N LYS A 374 0.73 -18.05 -8.52
CA LYS A 374 -0.66 -18.03 -8.98
C LYS A 374 -1.29 -16.66 -8.73
N GLN A 375 -1.69 -15.98 -9.81
CA GLN A 375 -2.37 -14.68 -9.75
C GLN A 375 -1.55 -13.58 -9.04
N VAL A 376 -0.22 -13.70 -9.05
CA VAL A 376 0.72 -12.75 -8.43
C VAL A 376 0.47 -11.29 -8.88
N GLN A 377 0.03 -11.08 -10.12
CA GLN A 377 -0.26 -9.73 -10.61
C GLN A 377 -1.43 -9.08 -9.86
N ARG A 378 -2.47 -9.86 -9.54
CA ARG A 378 -3.62 -9.37 -8.78
C ARG A 378 -3.23 -9.09 -7.33
N GLN A 379 -2.43 -9.97 -6.74
CA GLN A 379 -1.91 -9.81 -5.37
C GLN A 379 -1.12 -8.49 -5.23
N ILE A 380 -0.12 -8.27 -6.09
CA ILE A 380 0.71 -7.05 -6.06
C ILE A 380 -0.11 -5.80 -6.43
N GLY A 381 -0.98 -5.89 -7.45
CA GLY A 381 -1.76 -4.74 -7.92
C GLY A 381 -2.82 -4.25 -6.92
N ASN A 382 -3.43 -5.18 -6.17
CA ASN A 382 -4.38 -4.86 -5.09
C ASN A 382 -3.67 -4.35 -3.83
N ALA A 383 -2.42 -4.74 -3.63
CA ALA A 383 -1.46 -4.23 -2.64
C ALA A 383 -1.69 -2.78 -2.18
N VAL A 384 -1.86 -2.50 -0.88
CA VAL A 384 -1.42 -1.22 -0.31
C VAL A 384 0.11 -1.24 -0.26
N PRO A 385 0.82 -0.21 -0.75
CA PRO A 385 2.28 -0.18 -0.64
C PRO A 385 2.72 -0.22 0.83
N PRO A 386 3.62 -1.13 1.26
CA PRO A 386 4.04 -1.21 2.65
C PRO A 386 4.58 0.08 3.26
N LEU A 387 5.37 0.88 2.53
CA LEU A 387 5.87 2.16 3.08
C LEU A 387 4.75 3.21 3.27
N LEU A 388 3.72 3.20 2.42
CA LEU A 388 2.54 4.06 2.62
C LEU A 388 1.73 3.59 3.84
N ALA A 389 1.52 2.28 3.98
CA ALA A 389 0.86 1.71 5.15
C ALA A 389 1.63 2.00 6.44
N ARG A 390 2.97 1.89 6.41
CA ARG A 390 3.85 2.25 7.52
C ARG A 390 3.70 3.70 7.94
N ALA A 391 3.68 4.64 7.00
CA ALA A 391 3.51 6.06 7.32
C ALA A 391 2.19 6.33 8.07
N VAL A 392 1.10 5.67 7.66
CA VAL A 392 -0.18 5.75 8.39
C VAL A 392 -0.07 5.08 9.77
N ALA A 393 0.61 3.93 9.87
CA ALA A 393 0.79 3.22 11.14
C ALA A 393 1.61 4.03 12.17
N GLN A 394 2.64 4.75 11.73
CA GLN A 394 3.47 5.61 12.59
C GLN A 394 2.66 6.75 13.23
N GLU A 395 1.67 7.30 12.53
CA GLU A 395 0.75 8.29 13.14
C GLU A 395 -0.07 7.69 14.27
N ILE A 396 -0.49 6.43 14.14
CA ILE A 396 -1.26 5.73 15.18
C ILE A 396 -0.37 5.38 16.36
N VAL A 397 0.86 4.92 16.13
CA VAL A 397 1.87 4.70 17.18
C VAL A 397 2.02 5.93 18.06
N ALA A 398 2.19 7.11 17.46
CA ALA A 398 2.35 8.35 18.20
C ALA A 398 1.15 8.67 19.11
N LYS A 399 -0.05 8.17 18.79
CA LYS A 399 -1.23 8.33 19.66
C LYS A 399 -1.20 7.43 20.89
N PHE A 400 -0.71 6.21 20.74
CA PHE A 400 -0.52 5.31 21.87
C PHE A 400 0.56 5.82 22.81
N GLU A 401 1.67 6.34 22.28
CA GLU A 401 2.72 6.99 23.09
C GLU A 401 2.17 8.19 23.90
N MET A 402 1.35 9.05 23.26
CA MET A 402 0.69 10.17 23.96
C MET A 402 -0.26 9.73 25.07
N PHE A 403 -0.90 8.56 24.92
CA PHE A 403 -1.81 8.03 25.94
C PHE A 403 -1.05 7.54 27.18
N ASP A 404 0.09 6.87 26.97
CA ASP A 404 0.94 6.36 28.05
C ASP A 404 1.62 7.50 28.84
N ASP A 405 2.03 8.57 28.17
CA ASP A 405 2.54 9.76 28.84
C ASP A 405 1.46 10.42 29.74
N GLN A 406 0.22 10.53 29.25
CA GLN A 406 -0.88 11.11 30.04
C GLN A 406 -1.33 10.22 31.21
N SER A 407 -1.23 8.90 31.09
CA SER A 407 -1.60 7.97 32.17
C SER A 407 -0.54 7.96 33.27
N SER A 408 0.75 7.96 32.90
CA SER A 408 1.87 8.02 33.85
C SER A 408 1.93 9.35 34.61
N GLU A 409 1.64 10.49 33.96
CA GLU A 409 1.54 11.79 34.65
C GLU A 409 0.38 11.84 35.65
N LYS A 410 -0.78 11.24 35.32
CA LYS A 410 -1.92 11.16 36.23
C LYS A 410 -1.67 10.23 37.42
N GLU A 411 -0.91 9.15 37.22
CA GLU A 411 -0.53 8.23 38.29
C GLU A 411 0.52 8.84 39.22
N ALA A 412 1.51 9.57 38.68
CA ALA A 412 2.49 10.34 39.46
C ALA A 412 1.86 11.52 40.23
N ALA A 413 0.74 12.07 39.75
CA ALA A 413 0.01 13.15 40.40
C ALA A 413 -0.97 12.68 41.50
N ARG A 414 -1.11 11.37 41.77
CA ARG A 414 -1.92 10.88 42.89
C ARG A 414 -1.21 11.16 44.23
N PRO A 415 -1.88 11.81 45.20
CA PRO A 415 -1.30 11.95 46.53
C PRO A 415 -1.10 10.56 47.15
N PRO A 416 -0.03 10.34 47.93
CA PRO A 416 0.20 9.06 48.59
C PRO A 416 -1.01 8.73 49.45
N SER A 417 -1.59 7.55 49.22
CA SER A 417 -2.70 7.04 50.01
C SER A 417 -2.33 7.08 51.49
N ALA A 418 -3.10 7.79 52.30
CA ALA A 418 -2.97 7.76 53.74
C ALA A 418 -3.11 6.30 54.20
N ILE A 419 -2.00 5.74 54.70
CA ILE A 419 -2.02 4.48 55.44
C ILE A 419 -2.70 4.81 56.77
N THR A 420 -3.97 4.46 56.91
CA THR A 420 -4.64 4.39 58.21
C THR A 420 -4.72 2.93 58.62
N ALA A 421 -3.92 2.63 59.65
CA ALA A 421 -3.89 1.38 60.40
C ALA A 421 -5.14 1.18 61.26
#